data_AF-A0A5E4LNV0-F1
#
_entry.id   AF-A0A5E4LNV0-F1
#
_cell.length_a   1.000
_cell.length_b   1.000
_cell.length_c   1.000
_cell.angle_alpha   90.00
_cell.angle_beta   90.00
_cell.angle_gamma   90.00
#
_symmetry.space_group_name_H-M   'P 1'
#
loop_
_entity.id
_entity.type
_entity.pdbx_description
1 polymer ?
#
loop_
_entity_poly.entity_id
_entity_poly.type
_entity_poly.pdbx_seq_one_letter_code
_entity_poly.pdbx_strand_id
1 'polypeptide(L)'
;MRFFGIAAVLIVVGLLFLGCAQQGPAQPAPGGATTPNVSSNQTANKTPIELIIEADQQRAAKLSNRPDYLPAVVYKNLPPFPTDFYETMVLVQYGKMDMQDFGPEYWKQPEWYPNFEGAGVQMMQNPPMDRWGAWGLGAYPSDMLVVTDQGTNFTATTYIYSSWLVKTYQGVGLETAYPAETTVPYEETGFKVIQNSSEASKYFDVTFDPPYLLLGPAFPIFDANWTQKVLVHVNVKPDAKPGNYVIGVNAGGPPSDVEKEWFAKYRTNYVTSSFASGVDRPYFQITVVVKVKGAA
;
A
#
# COMPACT_ATOMS: atom_id res chain seq x y z
N MET A 1 12.33 -31.74 -19.83
CA MET A 1 12.75 -30.94 -21.00
C MET A 1 12.62 -29.48 -20.63
N ARG A 2 13.73 -28.75 -20.69
CA ARG A 2 13.78 -27.30 -20.48
C ARG A 2 13.14 -26.61 -21.70
N PHE A 3 12.27 -25.63 -21.47
CA PHE A 3 12.26 -24.38 -22.23
C PHE A 3 11.77 -23.26 -21.30
N PHE A 4 12.50 -22.15 -21.35
CA PHE A 4 12.37 -20.95 -20.54
C PHE A 4 11.12 -20.15 -20.91
N GLY A 5 10.46 -19.59 -19.90
CA GLY A 5 9.53 -18.47 -20.03
C GLY A 5 9.79 -17.50 -18.89
N ILE A 6 10.68 -16.53 -19.14
CA ILE A 6 10.99 -15.42 -18.24
C ILE A 6 9.75 -14.52 -18.16
N ALA A 7 9.17 -14.37 -16.97
CA ALA A 7 8.28 -13.26 -16.65
C ALA A 7 8.87 -12.55 -15.43
N ALA A 8 9.58 -11.46 -15.70
CA ALA A 8 10.17 -10.58 -14.70
C ALA A 8 9.07 -9.86 -13.91
N VAL A 9 9.17 -9.83 -12.58
CA VAL A 9 8.59 -8.73 -11.80
C VAL A 9 9.57 -7.58 -11.94
N LEU A 10 9.32 -6.76 -12.97
CA LEU A 10 9.89 -5.43 -13.08
C LEU A 10 9.47 -4.62 -11.86
N ILE A 11 10.45 -4.05 -11.17
CA ILE A 11 10.28 -2.74 -10.56
C ILE A 11 9.78 -1.84 -11.70
N VAL A 12 8.53 -1.37 -11.59
CA VAL A 12 8.03 -0.31 -12.48
C VAL A 12 8.79 0.96 -12.11
N VAL A 13 9.96 1.13 -12.71
CA VAL A 13 10.52 2.45 -12.98
C VAL A 13 9.54 3.10 -13.94
N GLY A 14 8.86 4.15 -13.47
CA GLY A 14 7.90 4.90 -14.28
C GLY A 14 8.52 5.33 -15.61
N LEU A 15 7.99 4.75 -16.69
CA LEU A 15 8.04 5.32 -18.03
C LEU A 15 7.17 6.59 -18.02
N LEU A 16 7.75 7.70 -17.58
CA LEU A 16 7.28 9.04 -17.90
C LEU A 16 7.92 9.46 -19.22
N PHE A 17 7.09 9.52 -20.27
CA PHE A 17 7.22 10.30 -21.50
C PHE A 17 8.60 10.41 -22.19
N LEU A 18 8.83 9.57 -23.21
CA LEU A 18 9.71 9.90 -24.34
C LEU A 18 8.87 10.47 -25.48
N GLY A 19 8.75 11.80 -25.49
CA GLY A 19 8.28 12.58 -26.63
C GLY A 19 9.40 13.48 -27.14
N CYS A 20 9.68 13.34 -28.44
CA CYS A 20 10.38 14.26 -29.34
C CYS A 20 11.92 14.16 -29.54
N ALA A 21 12.25 14.05 -30.83
CA ALA A 21 13.46 14.44 -31.56
C ALA A 21 14.67 13.47 -31.56
N GLN A 22 14.74 12.62 -32.58
CA GLN A 22 16.00 12.05 -33.06
C GLN A 22 16.38 12.74 -34.39
N GLN A 23 17.30 13.70 -34.30
CA GLN A 23 18.08 14.21 -35.44
C GLN A 23 19.09 13.14 -35.89
N GLY A 24 19.36 13.10 -37.20
CA GLY A 24 20.19 12.08 -37.86
C GLY A 24 21.68 12.09 -37.47
N PRO A 25 22.44 11.07 -37.90
CA PRO A 25 23.83 10.90 -37.51
C PRO A 25 24.76 11.82 -38.30
N ALA A 26 25.54 12.65 -37.61
CA ALA A 26 26.74 13.28 -38.15
C ALA A 26 27.99 12.51 -37.69
N GLN A 27 28.86 12.19 -38.65
CA GLN A 27 30.17 11.55 -38.49
C GLN A 27 31.11 12.35 -37.56
N PRO A 28 32.04 11.69 -36.83
CA PRO A 28 33.06 12.38 -36.05
C PRO A 28 34.29 12.74 -36.89
N ALA A 29 34.86 13.92 -36.65
CA ALA A 29 36.22 14.29 -37.04
C ALA A 29 37.16 14.17 -35.82
N PRO A 30 38.45 13.84 -36.00
CA PRO A 30 39.39 13.59 -34.91
C PRO A 30 40.17 14.87 -34.54
N GLY A 31 40.41 15.08 -33.25
CA GLY A 31 41.51 15.94 -32.81
C GLY A 31 41.35 16.61 -31.45
N GLY A 32 42.41 16.53 -30.64
CA GLY A 32 42.68 17.51 -29.58
C GLY A 32 42.56 17.00 -28.16
N ALA A 33 43.57 16.26 -27.69
CA ALA A 33 43.76 15.99 -26.26
C ALA A 33 44.06 17.30 -25.50
N THR A 34 43.15 17.71 -24.64
CA THR A 34 43.43 18.60 -23.50
C THR A 34 42.84 17.94 -22.26
N THR A 35 43.70 17.59 -21.33
CA THR A 35 43.35 16.99 -20.03
C THR A 35 42.58 18.02 -19.19
N PRO A 36 41.31 17.76 -18.83
CA PRO A 36 40.63 18.57 -17.84
C PRO A 36 41.21 18.23 -16.46
N ASN A 37 41.57 19.28 -15.74
CA ASN A 37 41.95 19.24 -14.34
C ASN A 37 40.79 18.65 -13.52
N VAL A 38 40.92 17.40 -13.07
CA VAL A 38 39.93 16.73 -12.24
C VAL A 38 40.03 17.35 -10.85
N SER A 39 39.19 18.35 -10.59
CA SER A 39 38.87 18.77 -9.24
C SER A 39 38.27 17.56 -8.52
N SER A 40 39.03 17.00 -7.58
CA SER A 40 38.60 15.93 -6.69
C SER A 40 37.54 16.46 -5.73
N ASN A 41 36.32 16.71 -6.22
CA ASN A 41 35.16 16.76 -5.37
C ASN A 41 34.92 15.32 -4.91
N GLN A 42 35.20 15.08 -3.64
CA GLN A 42 34.84 13.87 -2.91
C GLN A 42 33.31 13.72 -2.92
N THR A 43 32.75 13.20 -4.01
CA THR A 43 31.50 12.46 -3.93
C THR A 43 31.84 11.19 -3.16
N ALA A 44 31.44 11.13 -1.89
CA ALA A 44 31.45 9.88 -1.15
C ALA A 44 30.84 8.79 -2.03
N ASN A 45 31.47 7.62 -2.12
CA ASN A 45 31.01 6.52 -2.96
C ASN A 45 29.62 6.05 -2.49
N LYS A 46 28.56 6.67 -3.02
CA LYS A 46 27.17 6.25 -2.79
C LYS A 46 26.96 4.89 -3.45
N THR A 47 26.26 4.02 -2.75
CA THR A 47 25.76 2.75 -3.27
C THR A 47 24.77 2.99 -4.41
N PRO A 48 24.55 1.99 -5.30
CA PRO A 48 23.54 2.10 -6.35
C PRO A 48 22.14 2.47 -5.84
N ILE A 49 21.74 1.93 -4.67
CA ILE A 49 20.44 2.23 -4.08
C ILE A 49 20.37 3.68 -3.56
N GLU A 50 21.43 4.22 -2.98
CA GLU A 50 21.47 5.61 -2.54
C GLU A 50 21.37 6.60 -3.71
N LEU A 51 21.96 6.26 -4.87
CA LEU A 51 21.81 7.06 -6.09
C LEU A 51 20.37 7.06 -6.61
N ILE A 52 19.67 5.93 -6.52
CA ILE A 52 18.25 5.83 -6.91
C ILE A 52 17.38 6.66 -5.97
N ILE A 53 17.57 6.52 -4.66
CA ILE A 53 16.83 7.29 -3.65
C ILE A 53 17.01 8.80 -3.88
N GLU A 54 18.24 9.25 -4.10
CA GLU A 54 18.54 10.66 -4.38
C GLU A 54 17.87 11.16 -5.67
N ALA A 55 17.91 10.37 -6.74
CA ALA A 55 17.26 10.73 -8.00
C ALA A 55 15.73 10.84 -7.86
N ASP A 56 15.12 9.92 -7.11
CA ASP A 56 13.68 9.94 -6.82
C ASP A 56 13.28 11.14 -5.96
N GLN A 57 14.08 11.47 -4.93
CA GLN A 57 13.88 12.65 -4.10
C GLN A 57 13.98 13.95 -4.92
N GLN A 58 15.00 14.07 -5.79
CA GLN A 58 15.14 15.23 -6.67
C GLN A 58 13.99 15.38 -7.67
N ARG A 59 13.39 14.26 -8.12
CA ARG A 59 12.19 14.28 -8.95
C ARG A 59 10.97 14.71 -8.14
N ALA A 60 10.81 14.16 -6.94
CA ALA A 60 9.70 14.47 -6.03
C ALA A 60 9.70 15.94 -5.58
N ALA A 61 10.86 16.53 -5.30
CA ALA A 61 11.00 17.93 -4.91
C ALA A 61 10.54 18.94 -5.99
N LYS A 62 10.37 18.48 -7.25
CA LYS A 62 9.81 19.30 -8.34
C LYS A 62 8.29 19.24 -8.40
N LEU A 63 7.66 18.37 -7.61
CA LEU A 63 6.21 18.10 -7.59
C LEU A 63 5.60 18.64 -6.30
N SER A 64 5.49 19.96 -6.19
CA SER A 64 4.88 20.62 -5.02
C SER A 64 3.36 20.77 -5.11
N ASN A 65 2.78 20.41 -6.26
CA ASN A 65 1.34 20.48 -6.51
C ASN A 65 0.85 19.14 -7.06
N ARG A 66 -0.43 18.84 -6.78
CA ARG A 66 -1.13 17.74 -7.44
C ARG A 66 -1.13 17.96 -8.96
N PRO A 67 -0.73 16.94 -9.77
CA PRO A 67 -0.84 17.04 -11.22
C PRO A 67 -2.30 17.15 -11.68
N ASP A 68 -2.55 17.93 -12.74
CA ASP A 68 -3.90 18.24 -13.23
C ASP A 68 -4.45 17.13 -14.15
N TYR A 69 -4.61 15.92 -13.61
CA TYR A 69 -5.18 14.79 -14.35
C TYR A 69 -6.68 14.59 -14.06
N LEU A 70 -7.23 15.16 -12.98
CA LEU A 70 -8.67 15.13 -12.66
C LEU A 70 -9.15 16.52 -12.20
N PRO A 71 -10.40 16.90 -12.49
CA PRO A 71 -10.94 18.19 -12.04
C PRO A 71 -10.91 18.34 -10.52
N ALA A 72 -10.57 19.53 -10.02
CA ALA A 72 -10.44 19.81 -8.57
C ALA A 72 -11.66 19.40 -7.73
N VAL A 73 -12.87 19.42 -8.31
CA VAL A 73 -14.12 19.02 -7.63
C VAL A 73 -14.10 17.56 -7.14
N VAL A 74 -13.32 16.68 -7.79
CA VAL A 74 -13.17 15.27 -7.42
C VAL A 74 -12.57 15.12 -6.01
N TYR A 75 -11.77 16.09 -5.58
CA TYR A 75 -11.04 16.07 -4.31
C TYR A 75 -11.63 16.99 -3.24
N LYS A 76 -12.79 17.61 -3.50
CA LYS A 76 -13.32 18.72 -2.68
C LYS A 76 -13.54 18.36 -1.19
N ASN A 77 -13.67 17.08 -0.85
CA ASN A 77 -13.88 16.62 0.52
C ASN A 77 -12.59 16.12 1.18
N LEU A 78 -11.46 16.12 0.47
CA LEU A 78 -10.17 15.68 0.99
C LEU A 78 -9.46 16.84 1.70
N PRO A 79 -8.54 16.54 2.63
CA PRO A 79 -7.62 17.55 3.14
C PRO A 79 -6.83 18.21 2.00
N PRO A 80 -6.33 19.45 2.20
CA PRO A 80 -5.42 20.09 1.26
C PRO A 80 -4.26 19.17 0.89
N PHE A 81 -3.88 19.16 -0.38
CA PHE A 81 -2.76 18.35 -0.87
C PHE A 81 -1.45 18.87 -0.25
N PRO A 82 -0.67 18.04 0.46
CA PRO A 82 0.60 18.47 1.06
C PRO A 82 1.61 18.88 -0.01
N THR A 83 2.36 19.95 0.23
CA THR A 83 3.37 20.45 -0.72
C THR A 83 4.61 19.56 -0.82
N ASP A 84 4.83 18.71 0.18
CA ASP A 84 5.93 17.74 0.26
C ASP A 84 5.45 16.30 0.03
N PHE A 85 4.22 16.11 -0.47
CA PHE A 85 3.56 14.81 -0.55
C PHE A 85 4.41 13.74 -1.26
N TYR A 86 4.95 14.07 -2.44
CA TYR A 86 5.76 13.13 -3.21
C TYR A 86 7.13 12.86 -2.58
N GLU A 87 7.73 13.84 -1.89
CA GLU A 87 9.00 13.63 -1.16
C GLU A 87 8.78 12.64 -0.01
N THR A 88 7.69 12.83 0.72
CA THR A 88 7.26 11.93 1.78
C THR A 88 6.98 10.51 1.28
N MET A 89 6.29 10.36 0.15
CA MET A 89 6.05 9.05 -0.46
C MET A 89 7.36 8.33 -0.80
N VAL A 90 8.38 9.04 -1.31
CA VAL A 90 9.69 8.45 -1.58
C VAL A 90 10.35 7.95 -0.29
N LEU A 91 10.28 8.72 0.79
CA LEU A 91 10.83 8.30 2.08
C LEU A 91 10.13 7.05 2.62
N VAL A 92 8.81 6.94 2.47
CA VAL A 92 8.05 5.74 2.82
C VAL A 92 8.44 4.55 1.95
N GLN A 93 8.49 4.74 0.63
CA GLN A 93 8.84 3.69 -0.34
C GLN A 93 10.19 3.01 -0.02
N TYR A 94 11.16 3.79 0.46
CA TYR A 94 12.49 3.30 0.82
C TYR A 94 12.67 2.98 2.31
N GLY A 95 11.58 2.89 3.08
CA GLY A 95 11.60 2.52 4.49
C GLY A 95 12.35 3.52 5.38
N LYS A 96 12.42 4.79 4.97
CA LYS A 96 13.04 5.88 5.73
C LYS A 96 12.09 6.55 6.72
N MET A 97 10.79 6.33 6.56
CA MET A 97 9.74 6.80 7.47
C MET A 97 8.69 5.69 7.66
N ASP A 98 8.10 5.64 8.85
CA ASP A 98 7.01 4.71 9.15
C ASP A 98 5.67 5.32 8.71
N MET A 99 4.87 4.52 7.98
CA MET A 99 3.53 4.90 7.55
C MET A 99 2.61 5.25 8.72
N GLN A 100 2.93 4.78 9.93
CA GLN A 100 2.22 5.06 11.16
C GLN A 100 2.23 6.53 11.56
N ASP A 101 3.25 7.28 11.16
CA ASP A 101 3.47 8.65 11.65
C ASP A 101 2.70 9.71 10.86
N PHE A 102 2.10 9.35 9.72
CA PHE A 102 1.46 10.33 8.85
C PHE A 102 0.02 10.64 9.24
N GLY A 103 -0.30 11.94 9.15
CA GLY A 103 -1.64 12.49 9.32
C GLY A 103 -2.56 12.28 8.11
N PRO A 104 -3.86 12.56 8.28
CA PRO A 104 -4.88 12.36 7.24
C PRO A 104 -4.60 13.13 5.95
N GLU A 105 -3.84 14.22 6.01
CA GLU A 105 -3.43 14.99 4.84
C GLU A 105 -2.62 14.20 3.82
N TYR A 106 -1.93 13.13 4.23
CA TYR A 106 -1.23 12.22 3.32
C TYR A 106 -2.10 11.03 2.93
N TRP A 107 -2.48 10.19 3.90
CA TRP A 107 -3.11 8.91 3.57
C TRP A 107 -4.55 9.04 3.05
N LYS A 108 -5.21 10.22 3.15
CA LYS A 108 -6.48 10.45 2.44
C LYS A 108 -6.31 10.85 0.98
N GLN A 109 -5.11 11.13 0.51
CA GLN A 109 -4.88 11.42 -0.90
C GLN A 109 -4.89 10.11 -1.69
N PRO A 110 -5.61 10.02 -2.81
CA PRO A 110 -5.64 8.80 -3.61
C PRO A 110 -4.27 8.44 -4.20
N GLU A 111 -3.38 9.42 -4.40
CA GLU A 111 -1.99 9.22 -4.79
C GLU A 111 -1.17 8.41 -3.78
N TRP A 112 -1.62 8.31 -2.53
CA TRP A 112 -0.97 7.49 -1.50
C TRP A 112 -1.05 5.99 -1.82
N TYR A 113 -2.02 5.59 -2.64
CA TYR A 113 -2.33 4.19 -2.90
C TYR A 113 -1.72 3.71 -4.21
N PRO A 114 -1.19 2.48 -4.25
CA PRO A 114 -0.57 1.93 -5.45
C PRO A 114 -1.48 2.02 -6.68
N ASN A 115 -0.87 2.35 -7.81
CA ASN A 115 -1.51 2.35 -9.13
C ASN A 115 -2.67 3.36 -9.30
N PHE A 116 -2.84 4.32 -8.40
CA PHE A 116 -3.83 5.38 -8.61
C PHE A 116 -3.53 6.21 -9.86
N GLU A 117 -2.31 6.74 -10.00
CA GLU A 117 -1.92 7.52 -11.19
C GLU A 117 -1.94 6.69 -12.48
N GLY A 118 -1.57 5.41 -12.39
CA GLY A 118 -1.49 4.51 -13.55
C GLY A 118 -2.83 3.97 -14.03
N ALA A 119 -3.75 3.62 -13.12
CA ALA A 119 -5.03 3.01 -13.46
C ALA A 119 -6.23 3.76 -12.87
N GLY A 120 -6.14 4.24 -11.63
CA GLY A 120 -7.23 4.96 -10.96
C GLY A 120 -7.65 6.21 -11.71
N VAL A 121 -6.70 7.02 -12.18
CA VAL A 121 -6.95 8.21 -13.00
C VAL A 121 -7.69 7.85 -14.28
N GLN A 122 -7.17 6.86 -15.03
CA GLN A 122 -7.79 6.41 -16.28
C GLN A 122 -9.22 5.92 -16.06
N MET A 123 -9.44 5.15 -15.00
CA MET A 123 -10.74 4.65 -14.59
C MET A 123 -11.70 5.78 -14.24
N MET A 124 -11.25 6.79 -13.49
CA MET A 124 -12.10 7.93 -13.12
C MET A 124 -12.44 8.85 -14.30
N GLN A 125 -11.51 9.04 -15.24
CA GLN A 125 -11.72 9.80 -16.47
C GLN A 125 -12.66 9.08 -17.45
N ASN A 126 -12.49 7.76 -17.59
CA ASN A 126 -13.22 6.92 -18.55
C ASN A 126 -13.89 5.76 -17.82
N PRO A 127 -14.91 6.04 -16.98
CA PRO A 127 -15.46 5.03 -16.10
C PRO A 127 -16.20 3.97 -16.94
N PRO A 128 -15.76 2.69 -16.92
CA PRO A 128 -16.35 1.61 -17.72
C PRO A 128 -17.85 1.48 -17.45
N MET A 129 -18.67 1.46 -18.50
CA MET A 129 -20.14 1.47 -18.36
C MET A 129 -20.70 0.24 -17.62
N ASP A 130 -19.94 -0.85 -17.54
CA ASP A 130 -20.30 -2.13 -16.92
C ASP A 130 -19.66 -2.36 -15.54
N ARG A 131 -18.76 -1.48 -15.07
CA ARG A 131 -17.99 -1.69 -13.82
C ARG A 131 -18.03 -0.50 -12.86
N TRP A 132 -19.21 0.05 -12.61
CA TRP A 132 -19.42 0.93 -11.46
C TRP A 132 -19.89 0.07 -10.30
N GLY A 133 -18.98 -0.19 -9.36
CA GLY A 133 -19.22 -1.14 -8.29
C GLY A 133 -20.11 -0.56 -7.20
N ALA A 134 -21.09 -1.35 -6.77
CA ALA A 134 -21.69 -1.21 -5.44
C ALA A 134 -20.71 -1.61 -4.32
N TRP A 135 -19.54 -2.13 -4.68
CA TRP A 135 -18.54 -2.70 -3.79
C TRP A 135 -17.15 -2.50 -4.41
N GLY A 136 -16.15 -2.34 -3.56
CA GLY A 136 -14.74 -2.38 -3.91
C GLY A 136 -13.89 -1.93 -2.74
N LEU A 137 -13.00 -2.79 -2.27
CA LEU A 137 -12.23 -2.57 -1.05
C LEU A 137 -10.77 -2.93 -1.27
N GLY A 138 -9.87 -2.15 -0.70
CA GLY A 138 -8.44 -2.38 -0.72
C GLY A 138 -7.81 -2.06 0.64
N ALA A 139 -6.57 -2.52 0.82
CA ALA A 139 -5.75 -2.20 1.98
C ALA A 139 -4.34 -1.82 1.53
N TYR A 140 -3.74 -0.82 2.16
CA TYR A 140 -2.36 -0.40 1.91
C TYR A 140 -1.67 0.05 3.21
N PRO A 141 -0.47 -0.44 3.54
CA PRO A 141 0.17 -1.58 2.90
C PRO A 141 -0.71 -2.84 3.05
N SER A 142 -0.63 -3.73 2.06
CA SER A 142 -1.33 -5.02 2.07
C SER A 142 -0.54 -6.11 2.79
N ASP A 143 0.74 -5.85 3.07
CA ASP A 143 1.68 -6.82 3.64
C ASP A 143 2.65 -6.08 4.60
N MET A 144 2.96 -6.71 5.73
CA MET A 144 3.94 -6.22 6.71
C MET A 144 4.75 -7.39 7.27
N LEU A 145 6.03 -7.15 7.55
CA LEU A 145 6.91 -8.09 8.26
C LEU A 145 7.23 -7.54 9.65
N VAL A 146 7.05 -8.36 10.67
CA VAL A 146 7.38 -8.05 12.07
C VAL A 146 8.28 -9.14 12.63
N VAL A 147 9.40 -8.76 13.22
CA VAL A 147 10.28 -9.66 13.97
C VAL A 147 10.16 -9.31 15.44
N THR A 148 9.77 -10.27 16.28
CA THR A 148 9.43 -10.00 17.67
C THR A 148 9.70 -11.18 18.60
N ASP A 149 9.76 -10.93 19.90
CA ASP A 149 9.96 -11.96 20.91
C ASP A 149 8.63 -12.55 21.41
N GLN A 150 8.69 -13.71 22.06
CA GLN A 150 7.58 -14.24 22.85
C GLN A 150 7.16 -13.26 23.96
N GLY A 151 5.85 -13.12 24.18
CA GLY A 151 5.31 -12.28 25.28
C GLY A 151 5.36 -10.78 25.01
N THR A 152 5.56 -10.35 23.77
CA THR A 152 5.61 -8.93 23.39
C THR A 152 4.35 -8.50 22.65
N ASN A 153 4.03 -7.21 22.75
CA ASN A 153 2.97 -6.58 21.98
C ASN A 153 3.58 -5.72 20.88
N PHE A 154 2.92 -5.68 19.73
CA PHE A 154 3.23 -4.72 18.67
C PHE A 154 1.94 -4.19 18.05
N THR A 155 2.06 -3.06 17.35
CA THR A 155 0.97 -2.51 16.54
C THR A 155 1.43 -2.48 15.09
N ALA A 156 0.59 -3.02 14.22
CA ALA A 156 0.71 -2.89 12.78
C ALA A 156 -0.33 -1.87 12.28
N THR A 157 -0.04 -1.18 11.18
CA THR A 157 -0.95 -0.19 10.62
C THR A 157 -1.23 -0.49 9.16
N THR A 158 -2.50 -0.38 8.78
CA THR A 158 -2.95 -0.42 7.38
C THR A 158 -4.04 0.63 7.15
N TYR A 159 -4.20 1.03 5.90
CA TYR A 159 -5.26 1.94 5.45
C TYR A 159 -6.25 1.13 4.62
N ILE A 160 -7.49 1.02 5.10
CA ILE A 160 -8.55 0.33 4.37
C ILE A 160 -9.36 1.37 3.61
N TYR A 161 -9.56 1.15 2.31
CA TYR A 161 -10.15 2.14 1.42
C TYR A 161 -11.16 1.55 0.43
N SER A 162 -12.11 2.38 0.03
CA SER A 162 -13.00 2.13 -1.09
C SER A 162 -12.20 2.21 -2.39
N SER A 163 -12.25 1.16 -3.21
CA SER A 163 -11.65 1.18 -4.54
C SER A 163 -12.19 2.32 -5.40
N TRP A 164 -11.42 2.74 -6.39
CA TRP A 164 -11.87 3.73 -7.37
C TRP A 164 -13.18 3.26 -8.03
N LEU A 165 -14.06 4.20 -8.37
CA LEU A 165 -15.39 3.94 -8.97
C LEU A 165 -16.48 3.40 -8.04
N VAL A 166 -16.21 3.21 -6.75
CA VAL A 166 -17.24 2.84 -5.77
C VAL A 166 -18.15 4.03 -5.47
N LYS A 167 -19.47 3.82 -5.59
CA LYS A 167 -20.52 4.86 -5.41
C LYS A 167 -21.32 4.73 -4.12
N THR A 168 -21.11 3.67 -3.37
CA THR A 168 -21.86 3.31 -2.17
C THR A 168 -21.00 3.53 -0.93
N TYR A 169 -21.67 3.72 0.20
CA TYR A 169 -21.08 3.53 1.51
C TYR A 169 -20.92 2.03 1.78
N GLN A 170 -19.80 1.64 2.39
CA GLN A 170 -19.48 0.25 2.68
C GLN A 170 -19.28 0.08 4.19
N GLY A 171 -20.17 -0.69 4.83
CA GLY A 171 -20.00 -1.07 6.23
C GLY A 171 -19.12 -2.30 6.35
N VAL A 172 -18.00 -2.20 7.07
CA VAL A 172 -16.94 -3.20 7.12
C VAL A 172 -16.67 -3.55 8.59
N GLY A 173 -16.87 -4.80 8.98
CA GLY A 173 -16.28 -5.37 10.19
C GLY A 173 -14.88 -5.90 9.90
N LEU A 174 -14.00 -5.92 10.89
CA LEU A 174 -12.66 -6.48 10.74
C LEU A 174 -12.55 -7.83 11.45
N GLU A 175 -12.05 -8.83 10.73
CA GLU A 175 -11.91 -10.19 11.23
C GLU A 175 -10.46 -10.66 11.11
N THR A 176 -10.00 -11.39 12.13
CA THR A 176 -8.68 -12.02 12.09
C THR A 176 -8.76 -13.37 11.37
N ALA A 177 -7.82 -13.63 10.48
CA ALA A 177 -7.65 -14.90 9.80
C ALA A 177 -6.26 -15.48 10.06
N TYR A 178 -6.16 -16.81 10.05
CA TYR A 178 -4.89 -17.52 10.17
C TYR A 178 -4.74 -18.46 8.97
N PRO A 179 -4.32 -17.96 7.79
CA PRO A 179 -4.22 -18.79 6.60
C PRO A 179 -3.26 -19.97 6.86
N ALA A 180 -3.65 -21.17 6.45
CA ALA A 180 -2.82 -22.37 6.61
C ALA A 180 -1.55 -22.32 5.74
N GLU A 181 -1.65 -21.61 4.62
CA GLU A 181 -0.60 -21.44 3.65
C GLU A 181 -0.66 -20.04 3.04
N THR A 182 0.48 -19.39 2.89
CA THR A 182 0.62 -18.17 2.09
C THR A 182 2.04 -18.05 1.56
N THR A 183 2.19 -17.27 0.50
CA THR A 183 3.50 -16.83 0.01
C THR A 183 3.71 -15.40 0.48
N VAL A 184 4.74 -15.19 1.29
CA VAL A 184 5.13 -13.85 1.74
C VAL A 184 5.89 -13.20 0.59
N PRO A 185 5.39 -12.09 0.02
CA PRO A 185 6.13 -11.37 -1.01
C PRO A 185 7.34 -10.70 -0.34
N TYR A 186 8.53 -11.28 -0.53
CA TYR A 186 9.80 -10.72 -0.10
C TYR A 186 10.80 -10.88 -1.24
N GLU A 187 11.13 -9.76 -1.90
CA GLU A 187 12.07 -9.70 -3.03
C GLU A 187 11.78 -10.76 -4.12
N GLU A 188 12.81 -11.20 -4.85
CA GLU A 188 12.70 -12.21 -5.92
C GLU A 188 12.49 -13.65 -5.39
N THR A 189 12.62 -13.87 -4.08
CA THR A 189 12.73 -15.21 -3.48
C THR A 189 11.57 -15.58 -2.56
N GLY A 190 10.51 -14.77 -2.49
CA GLY A 190 9.41 -14.85 -1.52
C GLY A 190 9.20 -16.22 -0.87
N PHE A 191 9.18 -16.28 0.45
CA PHE A 191 9.14 -17.56 1.16
C PHE A 191 7.71 -17.97 1.48
N LYS A 192 7.50 -19.29 1.50
CA LYS A 192 6.21 -19.90 1.84
C LYS A 192 6.10 -20.08 3.34
N VAL A 193 5.01 -19.60 3.93
CA VAL A 193 4.63 -19.92 5.32
C VAL A 193 3.58 -21.01 5.27
N ILE A 194 3.84 -22.12 5.96
CA ILE A 194 2.87 -23.19 6.19
C ILE A 194 2.70 -23.31 7.70
N GLN A 195 1.47 -23.16 8.17
CA GLN A 195 1.13 -23.16 9.59
C GLN A 195 -0.15 -23.96 9.86
N ASN A 196 -0.31 -24.45 11.09
CA ASN A 196 -1.59 -24.95 11.55
C ASN A 196 -2.44 -23.77 12.05
N SER A 197 -3.55 -23.45 11.37
CA SER A 197 -4.41 -22.30 11.70
C SER A 197 -4.95 -22.33 13.14
N SER A 198 -5.32 -23.52 13.65
CA SER A 198 -5.85 -23.69 15.01
C SER A 198 -4.77 -23.56 16.08
N GLU A 199 -3.52 -23.89 15.74
CA GLU A 199 -2.38 -23.68 16.63
C GLU A 199 -1.96 -22.21 16.63
N ALA A 200 -1.82 -21.60 15.45
CA ALA A 200 -1.44 -20.20 15.31
C ALA A 200 -2.40 -19.27 16.03
N SER A 201 -3.72 -19.50 15.93
CA SER A 201 -4.73 -18.68 16.60
C SER A 201 -4.66 -18.72 18.12
N LYS A 202 -3.97 -19.70 18.71
CA LYS A 202 -3.75 -19.75 20.16
C LYS A 202 -2.63 -18.80 20.59
N TYR A 203 -1.67 -18.48 19.71
CA TYR A 203 -0.48 -17.70 20.05
C TYR A 203 -0.63 -16.19 19.93
N PHE A 204 -1.69 -15.72 19.26
CA PHE A 204 -1.89 -14.30 19.00
C PHE A 204 -3.29 -13.88 19.45
N ASP A 205 -3.35 -12.86 20.29
CA ASP A 205 -4.60 -12.11 20.52
C ASP A 205 -4.54 -10.85 19.66
N VAL A 206 -5.53 -10.66 18.80
CA VAL A 206 -5.58 -9.58 17.81
C VAL A 206 -6.81 -8.73 18.04
N THR A 207 -6.62 -7.41 18.14
CA THR A 207 -7.69 -6.43 18.19
C THR A 207 -7.45 -5.32 17.18
N PHE A 208 -8.51 -4.58 16.88
CA PHE A 208 -8.51 -3.55 15.85
C PHE A 208 -9.00 -2.22 16.42
N ASP A 209 -8.35 -1.14 16.01
CA ASP A 209 -8.81 0.23 16.26
C ASP A 209 -8.90 1.01 14.93
N PRO A 210 -10.11 1.32 14.45
CA PRO A 210 -11.41 0.88 14.98
C PRO A 210 -11.75 -0.58 14.59
N PRO A 211 -12.70 -1.25 15.28
CA PRO A 211 -13.10 -2.64 14.98
C PRO A 211 -14.03 -2.80 13.78
N TYR A 212 -14.65 -1.71 13.35
CA TYR A 212 -15.49 -1.63 12.16
C TYR A 212 -15.41 -0.23 11.57
N LEU A 213 -15.65 -0.15 10.27
CA LEU A 213 -15.45 1.04 9.44
C LEU A 213 -16.70 1.29 8.60
N LEU A 214 -17.02 2.56 8.40
CA LEU A 214 -17.92 2.99 7.34
C LEU A 214 -17.09 3.71 6.28
N LEU A 215 -16.76 3.01 5.20
CA LEU A 215 -16.04 3.62 4.09
C LEU A 215 -17.02 4.39 3.22
N GLY A 216 -16.66 5.63 2.90
CA GLY A 216 -17.41 6.46 1.98
C GLY A 216 -17.16 6.08 0.51
N PRO A 217 -17.99 6.56 -0.42
CA PRO A 217 -17.77 6.36 -1.84
C PRO A 217 -16.48 7.06 -2.33
N ALA A 218 -15.89 6.53 -3.40
CA ALA A 218 -14.71 7.09 -4.06
C ALA A 218 -15.00 7.60 -5.48
N PHE A 219 -16.28 7.69 -5.86
CA PHE A 219 -16.70 8.18 -7.18
C PHE A 219 -18.10 8.80 -7.15
N PRO A 220 -18.36 9.89 -7.92
CA PRO A 220 -17.39 10.62 -8.77
C PRO A 220 -16.45 11.54 -7.98
N ILE A 221 -16.67 11.66 -6.67
CA ILE A 221 -15.91 12.48 -5.75
C ILE A 221 -15.44 11.55 -4.63
N PHE A 222 -14.22 11.72 -4.16
CA PHE A 222 -13.76 11.03 -2.96
C PHE A 222 -14.52 11.59 -1.74
N ASP A 223 -15.26 10.72 -1.05
CA ASP A 223 -15.85 11.06 0.24
C ASP A 223 -14.76 11.31 1.29
N ALA A 224 -15.03 12.12 2.31
CA ALA A 224 -14.04 12.38 3.36
C ALA A 224 -13.57 11.09 4.07
N ASN A 225 -14.41 10.05 4.13
CA ASN A 225 -14.10 8.77 4.76
C ASN A 225 -13.93 7.64 3.74
N TRP A 226 -13.57 7.94 2.49
CA TRP A 226 -13.31 6.93 1.46
C TRP A 226 -12.17 5.96 1.84
N THR A 227 -11.30 6.38 2.76
CA THR A 227 -10.26 5.58 3.38
C THR A 227 -10.21 5.85 4.87
N GLN A 228 -9.80 4.84 5.65
CA GLN A 228 -9.62 4.91 7.09
C GLN A 228 -8.36 4.18 7.53
N LYS A 229 -7.65 4.76 8.50
CA LYS A 229 -6.52 4.14 9.18
C LYS A 229 -7.01 3.10 10.17
N VAL A 230 -6.38 1.93 10.16
CA VAL A 230 -6.66 0.81 11.05
C VAL A 230 -5.36 0.45 11.76
N LEU A 231 -5.41 0.47 13.09
CA LEU A 231 -4.37 -0.08 13.95
C LEU A 231 -4.74 -1.52 14.30
N VAL A 232 -3.81 -2.44 14.04
CA VAL A 232 -3.93 -3.86 14.38
C VAL A 232 -3.02 -4.11 15.57
N HIS A 233 -3.60 -4.25 16.75
CA HIS A 233 -2.87 -4.55 17.97
C HIS A 233 -2.71 -6.05 18.10
N VAL A 234 -1.46 -6.51 18.21
CA VAL A 234 -1.14 -7.93 18.32
C VAL A 234 -0.40 -8.17 19.63
N ASN A 235 -0.96 -9.04 20.46
CA ASN A 235 -0.29 -9.60 21.63
C ASN A 235 0.23 -10.99 21.29
N VAL A 236 1.56 -11.15 21.29
CA VAL A 236 2.22 -12.45 21.12
C VAL A 236 2.32 -13.13 22.48
N LYS A 237 1.67 -14.28 22.65
CA LYS A 237 1.64 -14.94 23.95
C LYS A 237 3.01 -15.45 24.39
N PRO A 238 3.30 -15.51 25.71
CA PRO A 238 4.58 -16.00 26.22
C PRO A 238 4.91 -17.45 25.82
N ASP A 239 3.89 -18.28 25.56
CA ASP A 239 4.01 -19.67 25.14
C ASP A 239 3.99 -19.85 23.61
N ALA A 240 3.97 -18.76 22.84
CA ALA A 240 4.08 -18.80 21.38
C ALA A 240 5.34 -19.53 20.96
N LYS A 241 5.24 -20.59 20.16
CA LYS A 241 6.45 -21.29 19.70
C LYS A 241 7.28 -20.38 18.78
N PRO A 242 8.62 -20.45 18.81
CA PRO A 242 9.44 -19.76 17.83
C PRO A 242 9.14 -20.27 16.42
N GLY A 243 9.10 -19.37 15.44
CA GLY A 243 8.78 -19.72 14.07
C GLY A 243 8.20 -18.55 13.27
N ASN A 244 7.83 -18.85 12.02
CA ASN A 244 7.19 -17.91 11.12
C ASN A 244 5.68 -18.14 11.12
N TYR A 245 4.92 -17.07 11.35
CA TYR A 245 3.47 -17.07 11.39
C TYR A 245 2.91 -15.99 10.48
N VAL A 246 1.66 -16.17 10.11
CA VAL A 246 0.89 -15.18 9.36
C VAL A 246 -0.44 -14.93 10.05
N ILE A 247 -0.71 -13.65 10.24
CA ILE A 247 -1.97 -13.09 10.71
C ILE A 247 -2.58 -12.33 9.53
N GLY A 248 -3.79 -12.69 9.14
CA GLY A 248 -4.56 -12.01 8.12
C GLY A 248 -5.64 -11.11 8.73
N VAL A 249 -5.93 -10.01 8.05
CA VAL A 249 -7.09 -9.15 8.31
C VAL A 249 -8.04 -9.23 7.13
N ASN A 250 -9.25 -9.71 7.40
CA ASN A 250 -10.33 -9.84 6.43
C ASN A 250 -11.45 -8.84 6.71
N ALA A 251 -12.18 -8.51 5.65
CA ALA A 251 -13.44 -7.81 5.78
C ALA A 251 -14.55 -8.81 6.14
N GLY A 252 -15.29 -8.49 7.19
CA GLY A 252 -16.51 -9.16 7.62
C GLY A 252 -17.67 -8.16 7.73
N GLY A 253 -18.81 -8.63 8.24
CA GLY A 253 -19.93 -7.75 8.55
C GLY A 253 -19.68 -6.96 9.85
N PRO A 254 -20.09 -5.69 9.94
CA PRO A 254 -20.12 -4.99 11.23
C PRO A 254 -21.19 -5.61 12.16
N PRO A 255 -21.19 -5.27 13.46
CA PRO A 255 -22.26 -5.67 14.37
C PRO A 255 -23.65 -5.29 13.84
N SER A 256 -24.67 -6.13 14.09
CA SER A 256 -26.00 -6.00 13.47
C SER A 256 -26.72 -4.68 13.81
N ASP A 257 -26.48 -4.12 14.99
CA ASP A 257 -26.99 -2.82 15.42
C ASP A 257 -26.34 -1.67 14.62
N VAL A 258 -25.01 -1.71 14.45
CA VAL A 258 -24.26 -0.76 13.62
C VAL A 258 -24.70 -0.85 12.15
N GLU A 259 -24.85 -2.07 11.63
CA GLU A 259 -25.34 -2.31 10.27
C GLU A 259 -26.73 -1.69 10.05
N LYS A 260 -27.66 -1.91 10.98
CA LYS A 260 -29.02 -1.34 10.90
C LYS A 260 -29.01 0.18 10.92
N GLU A 261 -28.14 0.79 11.73
CA GLU A 261 -27.99 2.24 11.78
C GLU A 261 -27.50 2.79 10.42
N TRP A 262 -26.43 2.22 9.88
CA TRP A 262 -25.89 2.65 8.58
C TRP A 262 -26.88 2.40 7.44
N PHE A 263 -27.53 1.25 7.41
CA PHE A 263 -28.57 0.95 6.43
C PHE A 263 -29.75 1.95 6.53
N ALA A 264 -30.20 2.29 7.74
CA ALA A 264 -31.27 3.26 7.93
C ALA A 264 -30.87 4.68 7.47
N LYS A 265 -29.61 5.06 7.64
CA LYS A 265 -29.09 6.38 7.26
C LYS A 265 -28.85 6.51 5.74
N TYR A 266 -28.24 5.51 5.12
CA TYR A 266 -27.76 5.60 3.73
C TYR A 266 -28.63 4.83 2.74
N ARG A 267 -29.55 3.98 3.21
CA ARG A 267 -30.56 3.28 2.41
C ARG A 267 -29.95 2.51 1.25
N THR A 268 -30.43 2.74 0.03
CA THR A 268 -29.98 2.09 -1.21
C THR A 268 -28.54 2.44 -1.59
N ASN A 269 -27.93 3.44 -0.94
CA ASN A 269 -26.53 3.81 -1.16
C ASN A 269 -25.58 3.13 -0.16
N TYR A 270 -26.03 2.13 0.59
CA TYR A 270 -25.21 1.36 1.52
C TYR A 270 -25.17 -0.11 1.16
N VAL A 271 -23.99 -0.70 1.31
CA VAL A 271 -23.78 -2.13 1.26
C VAL A 271 -23.03 -2.58 2.50
N THR A 272 -23.34 -3.79 2.96
CA THR A 272 -22.50 -4.48 3.94
C THR A 272 -21.40 -5.20 3.20
N SER A 273 -20.16 -4.93 3.61
CA SER A 273 -18.99 -5.57 3.07
C SER A 273 -18.85 -7.00 3.64
N SER A 274 -19.69 -7.93 3.17
CA SER A 274 -19.66 -9.32 3.64
C SER A 274 -18.77 -10.24 2.78
N PHE A 275 -18.14 -9.71 1.73
CA PHE A 275 -17.31 -10.52 0.84
C PHE A 275 -15.89 -10.63 1.43
N ALA A 276 -15.68 -11.74 2.14
CA ALA A 276 -14.34 -12.26 2.38
C ALA A 276 -13.62 -12.36 1.02
N SER A 277 -12.40 -11.85 0.97
CA SER A 277 -11.59 -11.52 -0.21
C SER A 277 -11.49 -12.62 -1.28
N GLY A 278 -10.82 -12.28 -2.40
CA GLY A 278 -10.39 -13.24 -3.40
C GLY A 278 -9.81 -14.50 -2.74
N VAL A 279 -10.17 -15.66 -3.30
CA VAL A 279 -10.09 -17.02 -2.75
C VAL A 279 -8.76 -17.37 -2.05
N ASP A 280 -7.70 -16.59 -2.28
CA ASP A 280 -6.32 -16.95 -2.00
C ASP A 280 -5.60 -16.08 -0.94
N ARG A 281 -6.09 -14.90 -0.52
CA ARG A 281 -5.38 -14.08 0.51
C ARG A 281 -6.22 -13.05 1.27
N PRO A 282 -5.83 -12.69 2.52
CA PRO A 282 -6.37 -11.55 3.26
C PRO A 282 -6.09 -10.19 2.60
N TYR A 283 -6.85 -9.15 3.00
CA TYR A 283 -6.62 -7.77 2.53
C TYR A 283 -5.30 -7.22 3.06
N PHE A 284 -5.05 -7.42 4.35
CA PHE A 284 -3.80 -7.07 5.01
C PHE A 284 -3.20 -8.30 5.68
N GLN A 285 -1.92 -8.55 5.44
CA GLN A 285 -1.19 -9.70 5.96
C GLN A 285 -0.01 -9.24 6.81
N ILE A 286 0.09 -9.74 8.04
CA ILE A 286 1.22 -9.54 8.92
C ILE A 286 1.99 -10.85 9.02
N THR A 287 3.20 -10.86 8.48
CA THR A 287 4.15 -11.95 8.67
C THR A 287 4.90 -11.71 9.96
N VAL A 288 4.82 -12.63 10.91
CA VAL A 288 5.44 -12.51 12.24
C VAL A 288 6.51 -13.57 12.39
N VAL A 289 7.75 -13.13 12.63
CA VAL A 289 8.87 -14.00 13.01
C VAL A 289 9.02 -13.95 14.52
N VAL A 290 8.57 -15.01 15.21
CA VAL A 290 8.63 -15.12 16.66
C VAL A 290 9.98 -15.73 17.07
N LYS A 291 10.72 -15.01 17.92
CA LYS A 291 11.98 -15.43 18.52
C LYS A 291 11.80 -15.86 19.98
N VAL A 292 12.71 -16.70 20.45
CA VAL A 292 12.84 -16.97 21.89
C VAL A 292 13.26 -15.69 22.57
N LYS A 293 12.56 -15.31 23.65
CA LYS A 293 12.90 -14.12 24.42
C LYS A 293 14.38 -14.15 24.84
N GLY A 294 15.15 -13.16 24.41
CA GLY A 294 16.56 -13.01 24.75
C GLY A 294 17.56 -13.79 23.88
N ALA A 295 17.14 -14.35 22.76
CA ALA A 295 18.05 -14.86 21.74
C ALA A 295 18.56 -13.69 20.86
N ALA A 296 19.80 -13.28 21.07
CA ALA A 296 20.51 -12.31 20.24
C ALA A 296 20.98 -12.94 18.93
#